data_AF-A0A847I8A7-F1
#
_entry.id   AF-A0A847I8A7-F1
#
_cell.length_a   1.000
_cell.length_b   1.000
_cell.length_c   1.000
_cell.angle_alpha   90.00
_cell.angle_beta   90.00
_cell.angle_gamma   90.00
#
_symmetry.space_group_name_H-M   'P 1'
#
loop_
_entity.id
_entity.type
_entity.pdbx_description
1 polymer ?
#
loop_
_entity_poly.entity_id
_entity_poly.type
_entity_poly.pdbx_seq_one_letter_code
_entity_poly.pdbx_strand_id
1 'polypeptide(L)'
;MTAPGLPIADPSAPPKRPDSIVLAVQLWFGVVVLQIVAMGAQWNVFKADFKNRLEDFSKERNEPELTANLDVTFVIGMVGVAVALTAVAAVLMWFTYVGYTWARLILGWASAFVTVNLAFSLMALFVDAPTDSKLPDPPSWAMIPGILGGVCAVGALAALMHRDSAAFCRDSATHRSRKRQNGFR
;
A
#
# COMPACT_ATOMS: atom_id res chain seq x y z
N MET A 1 -33.92 -15.04 -26.43
CA MET A 1 -34.60 -13.81 -26.85
C MET A 1 -33.94 -12.64 -26.12
N THR A 2 -33.05 -11.91 -26.79
CA THR A 2 -32.36 -10.74 -26.25
C THR A 2 -33.15 -9.48 -26.61
N ALA A 3 -33.39 -8.60 -25.63
CA ALA A 3 -34.18 -7.39 -25.81
C ALA A 3 -33.57 -6.48 -26.91
N PRO A 4 -34.37 -6.00 -27.88
CA PRO A 4 -33.87 -5.15 -28.96
C PRO A 4 -33.63 -3.73 -28.41
N GLY A 5 -32.40 -3.23 -28.55
CA GLY A 5 -32.07 -1.83 -28.27
C GLY A 5 -30.91 -1.55 -27.31
N LEU A 6 -30.25 -2.57 -26.73
CA LEU A 6 -28.98 -2.32 -26.05
C LEU A 6 -27.90 -2.08 -27.12
N PRO A 7 -27.15 -0.96 -27.07
CA PRO A 7 -26.03 -0.74 -27.98
C PRO A 7 -25.09 -1.93 -27.86
N ILE A 8 -24.89 -2.63 -28.98
CA ILE A 8 -23.93 -3.74 -29.09
C ILE A 8 -22.60 -3.11 -28.73
N ALA A 9 -22.08 -3.40 -27.54
CA ALA A 9 -20.81 -2.85 -27.07
C ALA A 9 -19.79 -3.09 -28.18
N ASP A 10 -19.25 -2.00 -28.74
CA ASP A 10 -18.31 -2.07 -29.86
C ASP A 10 -17.19 -3.04 -29.45
N PRO A 11 -17.02 -4.17 -30.15
CA PRO A 11 -16.06 -5.19 -29.76
C PRO A 11 -14.62 -4.70 -29.87
N SER A 12 -14.37 -3.51 -30.45
CA SER A 12 -13.09 -2.82 -30.51
C SER A 12 -12.85 -1.82 -29.37
N ALA A 13 -13.90 -1.41 -28.65
CA ALA A 13 -13.78 -0.44 -27.56
C ALA A 13 -13.14 -1.11 -26.32
N PRO A 14 -12.29 -0.37 -25.56
CA PRO A 14 -11.76 -0.87 -24.30
C PRO A 14 -12.90 -1.15 -23.31
N PRO A 15 -12.82 -2.24 -22.52
CA PRO A 15 -13.88 -2.57 -21.57
C PRO A 15 -14.12 -1.41 -20.60
N LYS A 16 -15.40 -1.11 -20.34
CA LYS A 16 -15.79 -0.03 -19.40
C LYS A 16 -15.28 -0.39 -18.00
N ARG A 17 -14.57 0.55 -17.39
CA ARG A 17 -14.00 0.37 -16.04
C ARG A 17 -15.14 0.32 -15.02
N PRO A 18 -15.24 -0.74 -14.20
CA PRO A 18 -16.23 -0.79 -13.13
C PRO A 18 -15.84 0.14 -11.98
N ASP A 19 -16.85 0.72 -11.34
CA ASP A 19 -16.66 1.68 -10.22
C ASP A 19 -15.89 1.04 -9.05
N SER A 20 -15.97 -0.28 -8.86
CA SER A 20 -15.22 -1.01 -7.83
C SER A 20 -13.70 -0.85 -7.97
N ILE A 21 -13.15 -0.77 -9.19
CA ILE A 21 -11.70 -0.61 -9.41
C ILE A 21 -11.29 0.84 -9.15
N VAL A 22 -12.12 1.80 -9.54
CA VAL A 22 -11.89 3.22 -9.27
C VAL A 22 -11.89 3.46 -7.75
N LEU A 23 -12.87 2.90 -7.05
CA LEU A 23 -12.99 2.96 -5.60
C LEU A 23 -11.79 2.31 -4.91
N ALA A 24 -11.35 1.13 -5.37
CA ALA A 24 -10.18 0.46 -4.82
C ALA A 24 -8.90 1.31 -4.93
N VAL A 25 -8.69 1.97 -6.07
CA VAL A 25 -7.54 2.86 -6.28
C VAL A 25 -7.63 4.12 -5.41
N GLN A 26 -8.82 4.73 -5.29
CA GLN A 26 -9.04 5.88 -4.41
C GLN A 26 -8.78 5.54 -2.94
N LEU A 27 -9.23 4.37 -2.49
CA LEU A 27 -8.99 3.91 -1.12
C LEU A 27 -7.50 3.65 -0.88
N TRP A 28 -6.79 3.07 -1.85
CA TRP A 28 -5.34 2.89 -1.77
C TRP A 28 -4.57 4.20 -1.75
N PHE A 29 -5.04 5.22 -2.46
CA PHE A 29 -4.49 6.56 -2.33
C PHE A 29 -4.63 7.07 -0.89
N GLY A 30 -5.79 6.86 -0.26
CA GLY A 30 -6.01 7.13 1.16
C GLY A 30 -5.02 6.39 2.07
N VAL A 31 -4.80 5.09 1.84
CA VAL A 31 -3.80 4.28 2.57
C VAL A 31 -2.41 4.91 2.48
N VAL A 32 -1.96 5.29 1.28
CA VAL A 32 -0.63 5.90 1.08
C VAL A 32 -0.49 7.21 1.85
N VAL A 33 -1.48 8.11 1.74
CA VAL A 33 -1.45 9.40 2.44
C VAL A 33 -1.40 9.18 3.96
N LEU A 34 -2.24 8.30 4.48
CA LEU A 34 -2.31 8.01 5.92
C LEU A 34 -1.03 7.33 6.42
N GLN A 35 -0.38 6.49 5.61
CA GLN A 35 0.90 5.87 5.94
C GLN A 35 2.03 6.91 6.01
N ILE A 36 2.04 7.91 5.13
CA ILE A 36 3.01 9.02 5.19
C ILE A 36 2.82 9.83 6.47
N VAL A 37 1.57 10.13 6.84
CA VAL A 37 1.25 10.84 8.09
C VAL A 37 1.66 10.01 9.32
N ALA A 38 1.37 8.71 9.32
CA ALA A 38 1.78 7.79 10.39
C ALA A 38 3.31 7.76 10.53
N MET A 39 4.03 7.71 9.41
CA MET A 39 5.49 7.73 9.42
C MET A 39 6.06 9.03 10.00
N GLY A 40 5.42 10.18 9.71
CA GLY A 40 5.75 11.45 10.33
C GLY A 40 5.49 11.45 11.84
N ALA A 41 4.39 10.84 12.30
CA ALA A 41 4.06 10.75 13.71
C ALA A 41 5.04 9.86 14.51
N GLN A 42 5.56 8.80 13.89
CA GLN A 42 6.51 7.85 14.50
C GLN A 42 7.99 8.22 14.30
N TRP A 43 8.26 9.40 13.73
CA TRP A 43 9.61 9.81 13.34
C TRP A 43 10.64 9.73 14.48
N ASN A 44 10.27 10.23 15.66
CA ASN A 44 11.15 10.23 16.83
C ASN A 44 11.46 8.82 17.34
N VAL A 45 10.49 7.91 17.27
CA VAL A 45 10.65 6.51 17.67
C VAL A 45 11.61 5.80 16.72
N PHE A 46 11.41 5.95 15.41
CA PHE A 46 12.29 5.36 14.41
C PHE A 46 13.72 5.91 14.48
N LYS A 47 13.86 7.22 14.70
CA LYS A 47 15.18 7.85 14.85
C LYS A 47 15.92 7.29 16.07
N ALA A 48 15.23 7.12 17.19
CA ALA A 48 15.81 6.55 18.40
C ALA A 48 16.21 5.08 18.24
N ASP A 49 15.36 4.25 17.59
CA ASP A 49 15.67 2.84 17.34
C ASP A 49 16.89 2.69 16.40
N PHE A 50 16.93 3.48 15.33
CA PHE A 50 18.05 3.45 14.38
C PHE A 50 19.36 3.91 15.02
N LYS A 51 19.30 4.94 15.87
CA LYS A 51 20.44 5.40 16.64
C LYS A 51 20.97 4.30 17.56
N ASN A 52 20.10 3.64 18.32
CA ASN A 52 20.50 2.56 19.23
C ASN A 52 21.17 1.41 18.47
N ARG A 53 20.59 0.98 17.34
CA ARG A 53 21.18 -0.09 16.50
C ARG A 53 22.55 0.28 15.95
N LEU A 54 22.70 1.51 15.47
CA LEU A 54 23.98 1.98 14.94
C LEU A 54 25.04 2.17 16.02
N GLU A 55 24.66 2.60 17.22
CA GLU A 55 25.57 2.65 18.36
C GLU A 55 26.05 1.25 18.75
N ASP A 56 25.16 0.26 18.74
CA ASP A 56 25.53 -1.14 19.01
C ASP A 56 26.48 -1.69 17.92
N PHE A 57 26.18 -1.45 16.64
CA PHE A 57 27.07 -1.83 15.53
C PHE A 57 28.43 -1.11 15.56
N SER A 58 28.44 0.17 15.90
CA SER A 58 29.67 0.97 15.98
C SER A 58 30.58 0.48 17.11
N LYS A 59 30.01 0.12 18.27
CA LYS A 59 30.74 -0.51 19.38
C LYS A 59 31.31 -1.88 19.02
N GLU A 60 30.55 -2.69 18.27
CA GLU A 60 31.01 -4.00 17.81
C GLU A 60 32.14 -3.91 16.77
N ARG A 61 32.10 -2.90 15.90
CA ARG A 61 33.07 -2.69 14.81
C ARG A 61 34.23 -1.74 15.15
N ASN A 62 34.19 -1.05 16.29
CA ASN A 62 35.15 0.00 16.67
C ASN A 62 35.27 1.15 15.64
N GLU A 63 34.21 1.41 14.89
CA GLU A 63 34.15 2.43 13.83
C GLU A 63 33.26 3.60 14.27
N PRO A 64 33.80 4.62 14.95
CA PRO A 64 33.02 5.77 15.41
C PRO A 64 32.52 6.66 14.26
N GLU A 65 33.15 6.58 13.08
CA GLU A 65 32.80 7.37 11.90
C GLU A 65 31.38 7.06 11.38
N LEU A 66 30.85 5.85 11.61
CA LEU A 66 29.47 5.49 11.25
C LEU A 66 28.42 6.35 11.96
N THR A 67 28.73 6.89 13.14
CA THR A 67 27.80 7.72 13.93
C THR A 67 27.88 9.21 13.57
N ALA A 68 28.93 9.66 12.90
CA ALA A 68 29.19 11.09 12.64
C ALA A 68 28.15 11.72 11.67
N ASN A 69 27.61 10.94 10.75
CA ASN A 69 26.59 11.39 9.78
C ASN A 69 25.23 10.71 9.98
N LEU A 70 24.97 10.17 11.18
CA LEU A 70 23.80 9.33 11.47
C LEU A 70 22.47 10.01 11.13
N ASP A 71 22.34 11.29 11.46
CA ASP A 71 21.11 12.05 11.22
C ASP A 71 20.79 12.20 9.72
N VAL A 72 21.80 12.48 8.90
CA VAL A 72 21.64 12.66 7.45
C VAL A 72 21.40 11.31 6.77
N THR A 73 22.17 10.28 7.13
CA THR A 73 22.01 8.92 6.59
C THR A 73 20.65 8.34 6.93
N PHE A 74 20.15 8.55 8.16
CA PHE A 74 18.83 8.11 8.57
C PHE A 74 17.71 8.81 7.77
N VAL A 75 17.78 10.13 7.63
CA VAL A 75 16.79 10.90 6.87
C VAL A 75 16.76 10.43 5.41
N ILE A 76 17.91 10.34 4.75
CA ILE A 76 18.00 9.92 3.35
C ILE A 76 17.51 8.48 3.18
N GLY A 77 17.91 7.58 4.07
CA GLY A 77 17.48 6.19 4.04
C GLY A 77 15.96 6.05 4.22
N MET A 78 15.39 6.70 5.22
CA MET A 78 13.96 6.64 5.52
C MET A 78 13.13 7.27 4.39
N VAL A 79 13.52 8.45 3.90
CA VAL A 79 12.85 9.11 2.77
C VAL A 79 12.98 8.26 1.50
N GLY A 80 14.16 7.69 1.23
CA GLY A 80 14.39 6.81 0.09
C GLY A 80 13.50 5.57 0.11
N VAL A 81 13.39 4.90 1.25
CA VAL A 81 12.50 3.74 1.44
C VAL A 81 11.04 4.15 1.27
N ALA A 82 10.62 5.26 1.88
CA ALA A 82 9.24 5.73 1.76
C ALA A 82 8.87 6.05 0.31
N VAL A 83 9.73 6.77 -0.41
CA VAL A 83 9.53 7.09 -1.83
C VAL A 83 9.50 5.83 -2.68
N ALA A 84 10.41 4.88 -2.45
CA ALA A 84 10.44 3.62 -3.17
C ALA A 84 9.14 2.80 -2.97
N LEU A 85 8.68 2.69 -1.72
CA LEU A 85 7.43 1.98 -1.40
C LEU A 85 6.21 2.68 -1.99
N THR A 86 6.14 4.01 -1.90
CA THR A 86 5.06 4.79 -2.53
C THR A 86 5.06 4.62 -4.05
N ALA A 87 6.24 4.63 -4.69
CA ALA A 87 6.35 4.42 -6.13
C ALA A 87 5.88 3.01 -6.53
N VAL A 88 6.30 1.97 -5.80
CA VAL A 88 5.85 0.59 -6.02
C VAL A 88 4.33 0.48 -5.86
N ALA A 89 3.76 1.08 -4.81
CA ALA A 89 2.31 1.10 -4.60
C ALA A 89 1.58 1.81 -5.75
N ALA A 90 2.08 2.96 -6.20
CA ALA A 90 1.51 3.70 -7.33
C ALA A 90 1.55 2.90 -8.64
N VAL A 91 2.66 2.18 -8.89
CA VAL A 91 2.80 1.29 -10.04
C VAL A 91 1.79 0.12 -9.97
N LEU A 92 1.61 -0.48 -8.79
CA LEU A 92 0.62 -1.55 -8.60
C LEU A 92 -0.81 -1.05 -8.76
N MET A 93 -1.13 0.15 -8.25
CA MET A 93 -2.42 0.80 -8.49
C MET A 93 -2.65 1.04 -9.97
N TRP A 94 -1.65 1.56 -10.69
CA TRP A 94 -1.72 1.77 -12.13
C TRP A 94 -1.97 0.46 -12.89
N PHE A 95 -1.24 -0.61 -12.58
CA PHE A 95 -1.46 -1.91 -13.24
C PHE A 95 -2.83 -2.51 -12.91
N THR A 96 -3.34 -2.29 -11.71
CA THR A 96 -4.70 -2.68 -11.32
C THR A 96 -5.74 -1.89 -12.11
N TYR A 97 -5.51 -0.58 -12.29
CA TYR A 97 -6.35 0.31 -13.09
C TYR A 97 -6.37 -0.05 -14.59
N VAL A 98 -5.26 -0.57 -15.11
CA VAL A 98 -5.15 -1.09 -16.48
C VAL A 98 -5.79 -2.49 -16.64
N GLY A 99 -6.14 -3.17 -15.54
CA GLY A 99 -6.84 -4.46 -15.56
C GLY A 99 -5.93 -5.68 -15.55
N TYR A 100 -4.70 -5.59 -15.05
CA TYR A 100 -3.85 -6.77 -14.87
C TYR A 100 -4.29 -7.60 -13.66
N THR A 101 -4.66 -8.88 -13.90
CA THR A 101 -5.11 -9.80 -12.84
C THR A 101 -4.05 -10.03 -11.76
N TRP A 102 -2.77 -10.09 -12.13
CA TRP A 102 -1.67 -10.29 -11.18
C TRP A 102 -1.49 -9.09 -10.23
N ALA A 103 -1.66 -7.87 -10.75
CA ALA A 103 -1.60 -6.65 -9.95
C ALA A 103 -2.75 -6.58 -8.94
N ARG A 104 -3.97 -6.97 -9.35
CA ARG A 104 -5.12 -7.10 -8.45
C ARG A 104 -4.82 -8.07 -7.29
N LEU A 105 -4.19 -9.21 -7.58
CA LEU A 105 -3.82 -10.18 -6.55
C LEU A 105 -2.82 -9.58 -5.56
N ILE A 106 -1.70 -9.04 -6.05
CA ILE A 106 -0.67 -8.44 -5.19
C ILE A 106 -1.24 -7.30 -4.34
N LEU A 107 -2.05 -6.42 -4.93
CA LEU A 107 -2.69 -5.33 -4.22
C LEU A 107 -3.69 -5.84 -3.17
N GLY A 108 -4.39 -6.94 -3.46
CA GLY A 108 -5.23 -7.65 -2.49
C GLY A 108 -4.44 -8.22 -1.31
N TRP A 109 -3.30 -8.89 -1.58
CA TRP A 109 -2.39 -9.39 -0.54
C TRP A 109 -1.85 -8.26 0.34
N ALA A 110 -1.42 -7.15 -0.28
CA ALA A 110 -0.96 -5.97 0.46
C ALA A 110 -2.08 -5.39 1.34
N SER A 111 -3.31 -5.34 0.83
CA SER A 111 -4.47 -4.86 1.59
C SER A 111 -4.78 -5.77 2.78
N ALA A 112 -4.66 -7.09 2.60
CA ALA A 112 -4.83 -8.07 3.68
C ALA A 112 -3.75 -7.91 4.76
N PHE A 113 -2.49 -7.72 4.34
CA PHE A 113 -1.38 -7.47 5.26
C PHE A 113 -1.61 -6.22 6.12
N VAL A 114 -2.00 -5.10 5.50
CA VAL A 114 -2.32 -3.86 6.23
C VAL A 114 -3.52 -4.05 7.17
N THR A 115 -4.53 -4.84 6.77
CA THR A 115 -5.68 -5.18 7.61
C THR A 115 -5.28 -6.00 8.84
N VAL A 116 -4.38 -6.97 8.68
CA VAL A 116 -3.85 -7.75 9.80
C VAL A 116 -3.03 -6.85 10.73
N ASN A 117 -2.21 -5.96 10.18
CA ASN A 117 -1.47 -4.98 10.96
C ASN A 117 -2.40 -4.04 11.75
N LEU A 118 -3.52 -3.63 11.17
CA LEU A 118 -4.59 -2.92 11.88
C LEU A 118 -5.12 -3.74 13.05
N ALA A 119 -5.42 -5.03 12.86
CA ALA A 119 -5.92 -5.88 13.94
C ALA A 119 -4.93 -5.98 15.11
N PHE A 120 -3.63 -6.12 14.83
CA PHE A 120 -2.59 -6.08 15.87
C PHE A 120 -2.51 -4.71 16.55
N SER A 121 -2.60 -3.62 15.79
CA SER A 121 -2.58 -2.25 16.34
C SER A 121 -3.78 -1.98 17.25
N LEU A 122 -4.95 -2.52 16.90
CA LEU A 122 -6.15 -2.46 17.75
C LEU A 122 -6.03 -3.35 18.98
N MET A 123 -5.45 -4.55 18.86
CA MET A 123 -5.22 -5.41 20.02
C MET A 123 -4.25 -4.76 21.01
N ALA A 124 -3.19 -4.12 20.51
CA ALA A 124 -2.24 -3.37 21.33
C ALA A 124 -2.84 -2.15 22.06
N LEU A 125 -4.00 -1.64 21.61
CA LEU A 125 -4.74 -0.58 22.32
C LEU A 125 -5.47 -1.09 23.57
N PHE A 126 -5.82 -2.38 23.62
CA PHE A 126 -6.57 -2.98 24.72
C PHE A 126 -5.70 -3.85 25.64
N VAL A 127 -4.52 -4.23 25.19
CA VAL A 127 -3.53 -4.92 26.00
C VAL A 127 -2.57 -3.85 26.51
N ASP A 128 -2.63 -3.54 27.80
CA ASP A 128 -1.61 -2.73 28.49
C ASP A 128 -0.27 -3.47 28.37
N ALA A 129 0.46 -3.20 27.28
CA ALA A 129 1.82 -3.67 27.14
C ALA A 129 2.68 -2.84 28.10
N PRO A 130 3.39 -3.46 29.06
CA PRO A 130 4.35 -2.72 29.88
C PRO A 130 5.39 -2.12 28.93
N THR A 131 5.37 -0.79 28.78
CA THR A 131 6.33 0.01 28.02
C THR A 131 7.64 0.08 28.80
N ASP A 132 8.31 -1.06 28.96
CA ASP A 132 9.69 -1.16 29.46
C ASP A 132 10.70 -0.86 28.34
N SER A 133 10.30 -0.03 27.38
CA SER A 133 11.04 0.30 26.17
C SER A 133 11.82 1.59 26.36
N LYS A 134 13.15 1.56 26.17
CA LYS A 134 14.05 2.74 26.16
C LYS A 134 13.78 3.74 25.01
N LEU A 135 12.65 3.62 24.32
CA LEU A 135 12.28 4.43 23.17
C LEU A 135 11.34 5.56 23.62
N PRO A 136 11.37 6.72 22.95
CA PRO A 136 10.40 7.78 23.20
C PRO A 136 8.97 7.27 23.00
N ASP A 137 8.06 7.67 23.89
CA ASP A 137 6.64 7.34 23.70
C ASP A 137 6.13 8.00 22.41
N PRO A 138 5.45 7.23 21.53
CA PRO A 138 4.81 7.82 20.37
C PRO A 138 3.67 8.75 20.82
N PRO A 139 3.43 9.86 20.11
CA PRO A 139 2.31 10.72 20.44
C PRO A 139 0.99 9.95 20.33
N SER A 140 0.06 10.14 21.28
CA SER A 140 -1.22 9.41 21.33
C SER A 140 -2.07 9.55 20.06
N TRP A 141 -1.93 10.66 19.33
CA TRP A 141 -2.60 10.87 18.05
C TRP A 141 -2.00 10.08 16.88
N ALA A 142 -0.79 9.51 17.03
CA ALA A 142 -0.10 8.73 15.99
C ALA A 142 -0.86 7.45 15.59
N MET A 143 -1.78 6.99 16.44
CA MET A 143 -2.60 5.81 16.16
C MET A 143 -3.72 6.11 15.15
N ILE A 144 -4.20 7.35 15.07
CA ILE A 144 -5.35 7.73 14.24
C ILE A 144 -5.09 7.48 12.75
N PRO A 145 -3.96 7.92 12.15
CA PRO A 145 -3.66 7.66 10.76
C PRO A 145 -3.51 6.16 10.46
N GLY A 146 -2.93 5.39 11.39
CA GLY A 146 -2.78 3.94 11.24
C GLY A 146 -4.13 3.21 11.20
N ILE A 147 -5.06 3.60 12.08
CA ILE A 147 -6.41 3.02 12.11
C ILE A 147 -7.19 3.36 10.83
N LEU A 148 -7.19 4.63 10.44
CA LEU A 148 -7.85 5.08 9.20
C LEU A 148 -7.25 4.38 7.97
N GLY A 149 -5.92 4.25 7.91
CA GLY A 149 -5.23 3.57 6.82
C GLY A 149 -5.63 2.09 6.75
N GLY A 150 -5.76 1.44 7.90
CA GLY A 150 -6.30 0.08 7.99
C GLY A 150 -7.73 -0.04 7.48
N VAL A 151 -8.64 0.87 7.87
CA VAL A 151 -10.03 0.87 7.39
C VAL A 151 -10.09 1.07 5.88
N CYS A 152 -9.28 1.98 5.33
CA CYS A 152 -9.15 2.15 3.88
C CYS A 152 -8.65 0.88 3.19
N ALA A 153 -7.70 0.17 3.79
CA ALA A 153 -7.20 -1.11 3.26
C ALA A 153 -8.27 -2.21 3.25
N VAL A 154 -9.11 -2.29 4.30
CA VAL A 154 -10.25 -3.22 4.35
C VAL A 154 -11.25 -2.91 3.24
N GLY A 155 -11.61 -1.64 3.07
CA GLY A 155 -12.51 -1.20 2.00
C GLY A 155 -11.94 -1.50 0.61
N ALA A 156 -10.64 -1.26 0.42
CA ALA A 156 -9.95 -1.58 -0.83
C ALA A 156 -9.94 -3.09 -1.10
N LEU A 157 -9.69 -3.91 -0.08
CA LEU A 157 -9.75 -5.37 -0.19
C LEU A 157 -11.15 -5.85 -0.61
N ALA A 158 -12.19 -5.34 0.04
CA ALA A 158 -13.57 -5.68 -0.31
C ALA A 158 -13.91 -5.29 -1.76
N ALA A 159 -13.50 -4.09 -2.19
CA ALA A 159 -13.67 -3.62 -3.57
C ALA A 159 -12.89 -4.47 -4.59
N LEU A 160 -11.67 -4.89 -4.24
CA LEU A 160 -10.82 -5.76 -5.06
C LEU A 160 -11.31 -7.20 -5.10
N MET A 161 -12.07 -7.67 -4.11
CA MET A 161 -12.70 -8.99 -4.09
C MET A 161 -14.07 -9.02 -4.79
N HIS A 162 -14.66 -7.86 -5.09
CA HIS A 162 -15.95 -7.79 -5.76
C HIS A 162 -15.92 -8.47 -7.12
N ARG A 163 -17.00 -9.17 -7.49
CA ARG A 163 -17.10 -9.99 -8.72
C ARG A 163 -16.83 -9.18 -9.99
N ASP A 164 -17.16 -7.89 -9.98
CA ASP A 164 -16.98 -6.97 -11.10
C ASP A 164 -15.50 -6.69 -11.39
N SER A 165 -14.65 -6.67 -10.36
CA SER A 165 -13.20 -6.50 -10.53
C SER A 165 -12.58 -7.71 -11.24
N ALA A 166 -13.05 -8.92 -10.93
CA ALA A 166 -12.61 -10.15 -11.59
C ALA A 166 -13.11 -10.23 -13.04
N ALA A 167 -14.36 -9.80 -13.29
CA ALA A 167 -14.92 -9.73 -14.63
C ALA A 167 -14.13 -8.77 -15.52
N PHE A 168 -13.82 -7.56 -15.05
CA PHE A 168 -13.03 -6.58 -15.80
C PHE A 168 -11.60 -7.04 -16.11
N CYS A 169 -10.90 -7.67 -15.15
CA CYS A 169 -9.56 -8.22 -15.40
C CYS A 169 -9.59 -9.34 -16.46
N ARG A 170 -10.63 -10.17 -16.46
CA ARG A 170 -10.83 -11.21 -17.48
C ARG A 170 -11.13 -10.59 -18.84
N ASP A 171 -12.04 -9.62 -18.91
CA ASP A 171 -12.45 -8.99 -20.17
C ASP A 171 -11.31 -8.18 -20.80
N SER A 172 -10.51 -7.49 -19.98
CA SER A 172 -9.31 -6.77 -20.43
C SER A 172 -8.17 -7.71 -20.85
N ALA A 173 -8.04 -8.90 -20.26
CA ALA A 173 -7.12 -9.93 -20.74
C ALA A 173 -7.57 -10.46 -22.12
N THR A 174 -8.86 -10.77 -22.28
CA THR A 174 -9.44 -11.22 -23.56
C THR A 174 -9.27 -10.18 -24.66
N HIS A 175 -9.51 -8.89 -24.36
CA HIS A 175 -9.32 -7.80 -25.31
C HIS A 175 -7.86 -7.66 -25.76
N ARG A 176 -6.89 -7.79 -24.85
CA ARG A 176 -5.45 -7.76 -25.17
C ARG A 176 -5.02 -8.95 -26.02
N SER A 177 -5.49 -10.15 -25.70
CA SER A 177 -5.22 -11.35 -26.50
C SER A 177 -5.79 -11.23 -27.91
N ARG A 178 -7.00 -10.68 -28.06
CA ARG A 178 -7.63 -10.43 -29.37
C ARG A 178 -6.87 -9.37 -30.18
N LYS A 179 -6.41 -8.29 -29.55
CA LYS A 179 -5.59 -7.25 -30.20
C LYS A 179 -4.23 -7.80 -30.68
N ARG A 180 -3.61 -8.71 -29.92
CA ARG A 180 -2.37 -9.40 -30.31
C ARG A 180 -2.58 -10.36 -31.49
N GLN A 181 -3.69 -11.11 -31.51
CA GLN A 181 -4.03 -12.00 -32.64
C GLN A 181 -4.37 -11.23 -33.92
N ASN A 182 -4.98 -10.05 -33.80
CA ASN A 182 -5.38 -9.22 -34.93
C ASN A 182 -4.23 -8.36 -35.51
N GLY A 183 -2.98 -8.58 -35.11
CA GLY A 183 -1.81 -8.13 -35.86
C GLY A 183 -1.58 -6.61 -35.96
N PHE A 184 -2.18 -5.79 -35.09
CA PHE A 184 -1.79 -4.38 -35.02
C PHE A 184 -0.52 -4.25 -34.18
N ARG A 185 0.63 -4.27 -34.88
CA ARG A 185 1.92 -3.74 -34.42
C ARG A 185 1.85 -2.23 -34.31
#